data_AF-C9Y023-F1
#
_entry.id   AF-C9Y023-F1
#
_cell.length_a   1.000
_cell.length_b   1.000
_cell.length_c   1.000
_cell.angle_alpha   90.00
_cell.angle_beta   90.00
_cell.angle_gamma   90.00
#
_symmetry.space_group_name_H-M   'P 1'
#
loop_
_entity.id
_entity.type
_entity.pdbx_description
1 polymer ?
#
loop_
_entity_poly.entity_id
_entity_poly.type
_entity_poly.pdbx_seq_one_letter_code
_entity_poly.pdbx_strand_id
1 'polypeptide(L)'
;MDQQFIEGDTGITLGATCAHYGPDIARMEGLSRALWGLFPLMAGGDEPPEAEKYLTAIRHGTDPQHPGYWGEAGPYDQRLVEMAAYGLGLALLQEKLTARFSERELNNLYQWLRQVGDASMPDSNWNYFAILVELGFKRAGLPWRRDVLEARFARMEAYYLGNGWYADGPGRPKDYYISMAFHFYGLVYATLMEQDDAERAATLRERARLFAADFIWFSAADGASIPFGRSLTYRFAMVAFWSSVAFSGLDVFTPGVVKGIVLRHLRWWMDKPILDRDDILTLGYACPNLAMCEDYNSPGSPYWALKVFLVLAMAEESPFWQAQEAPLPLLDGCHAIPEASQLLAHSEHSRHAWLLTAGQVELNNYVNTEAKYTKFAYSSHFGFTIERGRYGIKHAACDSMLLLCENDGYYRGRRACDEVVTAPDHIFSRWSPWRDVQIATWLIPYGAWHLRVHHIRSDRDLHSVEGGFATLWQPQTTRVNASAHRCAIEATSGASVIVDLAPARTRQAEPVITPPNSSVMFAECAAIPCLTGAVAAGESWLCSAVAGVIGTPDALTDAPDIAVEADALRLRAPDGTTRRFPLYNNK
;
A
#
# COMPACT_ATOMS: atom_id res chain seq x y z
N MET A 1 -19.40 4.60 13.35
CA MET A 1 -19.51 3.17 13.72
C MET A 1 -20.52 2.93 14.83
N ASP A 2 -20.35 3.51 16.03
CA ASP A 2 -21.23 3.17 17.17
C ASP A 2 -22.72 3.42 16.90
N GLN A 3 -23.07 4.51 16.22
CA GLN A 3 -24.45 4.81 15.81
C GLN A 3 -25.09 3.72 14.94
N GLN A 4 -24.29 2.96 14.18
CA GLN A 4 -24.74 1.84 13.33
C GLN A 4 -24.77 0.50 14.09
N PHE A 5 -24.12 0.45 15.25
CA PHE A 5 -24.09 -0.75 16.07
C PHE A 5 -25.34 -0.79 16.95
N ILE A 6 -26.02 -1.93 17.01
CA ILE A 6 -27.22 -2.11 17.85
C ILE A 6 -26.78 -2.73 19.17
N GLU A 7 -27.25 -2.21 20.29
CA GLU A 7 -26.94 -2.78 21.60
C GLU A 7 -27.49 -4.21 21.72
N GLY A 8 -26.65 -5.13 22.21
CA GLY A 8 -26.98 -6.55 22.35
C GLY A 8 -26.60 -7.43 21.14
N ASP A 9 -26.36 -6.84 19.97
CA ASP A 9 -25.88 -7.56 18.78
C ASP A 9 -24.43 -8.02 18.94
N THR A 10 -24.02 -9.01 18.12
CA THR A 10 -22.65 -9.55 18.10
C THR A 10 -21.83 -9.11 16.88
N GLY A 11 -22.32 -8.16 16.09
CA GLY A 11 -21.64 -7.66 14.90
C GLY A 11 -22.27 -6.38 14.35
N ILE A 12 -21.52 -5.62 13.55
CA ILE A 12 -21.94 -4.33 12.98
C ILE A 12 -22.18 -4.46 11.48
N THR A 13 -23.36 -4.05 11.01
CA THR A 13 -23.66 -3.96 9.58
C THR A 13 -23.27 -2.57 9.08
N LEU A 14 -22.22 -2.50 8.26
CA LEU A 14 -21.66 -1.22 7.76
C LEU A 14 -21.94 -0.96 6.28
N GLY A 15 -22.62 -1.89 5.60
CA GLY A 15 -22.93 -1.77 4.18
C GLY A 15 -23.55 -3.04 3.61
N ALA A 16 -23.86 -3.00 2.31
CA ALA A 16 -24.53 -4.09 1.58
C ALA A 16 -23.63 -4.83 0.57
N THR A 17 -22.32 -4.55 0.55
CA THR A 17 -21.35 -5.32 -0.24
C THR A 17 -20.88 -6.55 0.55
N CYS A 18 -20.25 -7.51 -0.13
CA CYS A 18 -19.79 -8.74 0.48
C CYS A 18 -18.30 -9.00 0.20
N ALA A 19 -17.69 -9.75 1.10
CA ALA A 19 -16.45 -10.46 0.86
C ALA A 19 -16.76 -11.92 0.47
N HIS A 20 -15.72 -12.69 0.15
CA HIS A 20 -15.83 -14.13 -0.12
C HIS A 20 -16.28 -14.99 1.09
N TYR A 21 -16.29 -14.42 2.31
CA TYR A 21 -16.86 -15.04 3.51
C TYR A 21 -18.27 -14.49 3.79
N GLY A 22 -19.07 -15.27 4.53
CA GLY A 22 -20.48 -14.96 4.77
C GLY A 22 -20.74 -13.65 5.53
N PRO A 23 -21.95 -13.08 5.41
CA PRO A 23 -22.30 -11.77 5.98
C PRO A 23 -22.18 -11.71 7.50
N ASP A 24 -22.42 -12.80 8.22
CA ASP A 24 -22.27 -12.82 9.68
C ASP A 24 -20.82 -12.64 10.12
N ILE A 25 -19.87 -13.24 9.38
CA ILE A 25 -18.43 -13.06 9.62
C ILE A 25 -18.02 -11.63 9.25
N ALA A 26 -18.58 -11.04 8.18
CA ALA A 26 -18.34 -9.64 7.84
C ALA A 26 -18.86 -8.66 8.91
N ARG A 27 -20.00 -8.95 9.53
CA ARG A 27 -20.52 -8.16 10.66
C ARG A 27 -19.63 -8.28 11.89
N MET A 28 -19.13 -9.49 12.17
CA MET A 28 -18.16 -9.74 13.24
C MET A 28 -16.85 -8.98 12.97
N GLU A 29 -16.33 -9.01 11.74
CA GLU A 29 -15.18 -8.19 11.33
C GLU A 29 -15.45 -6.70 11.62
N GLY A 30 -16.60 -6.15 11.21
CA GLY A 30 -16.93 -4.75 11.48
C GLY A 30 -16.84 -4.39 12.98
N LEU A 31 -17.29 -5.27 13.87
CA LEU A 31 -17.14 -5.12 15.31
C LEU A 31 -15.67 -5.17 15.75
N SER A 32 -14.94 -6.23 15.36
CA SER A 32 -13.54 -6.42 15.75
C SER A 32 -12.63 -5.31 15.25
N ARG A 33 -12.92 -4.74 14.08
CA ARG A 33 -12.14 -3.63 13.52
C ARG A 33 -12.23 -2.37 14.38
N ALA A 34 -13.40 -2.09 14.96
CA ALA A 34 -13.59 -0.97 15.90
C ALA A 34 -12.66 -1.06 17.13
N LEU A 35 -12.34 -2.30 17.56
CA LEU A 35 -11.53 -2.55 18.74
C LEU A 35 -10.07 -2.09 18.59
N TRP A 36 -9.55 -1.96 17.36
CA TRP A 36 -8.23 -1.37 17.11
C TRP A 36 -8.14 0.10 17.50
N GLY A 37 -9.27 0.81 17.59
CA GLY A 37 -9.33 2.17 18.15
C GLY A 37 -9.77 2.18 19.61
N LEU A 38 -10.80 1.39 19.96
CA LEU A 38 -11.39 1.39 21.30
C LEU A 38 -10.40 0.91 22.39
N PHE A 39 -9.66 -0.18 22.15
CA PHE A 39 -8.75 -0.70 23.17
C PHE A 39 -7.55 0.22 23.45
N PRO A 40 -6.86 0.80 22.44
CA PRO A 40 -5.86 1.83 22.70
C PRO A 40 -6.42 3.04 23.47
N LEU A 41 -7.60 3.54 23.09
CA LEU A 41 -8.27 4.64 23.80
C LEU A 41 -8.47 4.31 25.28
N MET A 42 -8.99 3.12 25.59
CA MET A 42 -9.17 2.65 26.96
C MET A 42 -7.85 2.46 27.71
N ALA A 43 -6.80 2.01 27.02
CA ALA A 43 -5.48 1.83 27.61
C ALA A 43 -4.85 3.18 27.99
N GLY A 44 -5.14 4.24 27.24
CA GLY A 44 -4.75 5.62 27.55
C GLY A 44 -5.44 6.21 28.79
N GLY A 45 -6.51 5.58 29.27
CA GLY A 45 -7.24 5.99 30.48
C GLY A 45 -8.68 6.44 30.25
N ASP A 46 -9.13 6.51 29.00
CA ASP A 46 -10.49 6.92 28.67
C ASP A 46 -11.50 5.77 28.89
N GLU A 47 -12.70 6.11 29.37
CA GLU A 47 -13.79 5.14 29.56
C GLU A 47 -15.04 5.61 28.81
N PRO A 48 -15.08 5.49 27.48
CA PRO A 48 -16.24 5.92 26.71
C PRO A 48 -17.48 5.09 27.12
N PRO A 49 -18.65 5.72 27.35
CA PRO A 49 -19.87 5.02 27.74
C PRO A 49 -20.26 3.88 26.79
N GLU A 50 -19.97 4.05 25.50
CA GLU A 50 -20.26 3.09 24.43
C GLU A 50 -19.45 1.79 24.57
N ALA A 51 -18.33 1.78 25.33
CA ALA A 51 -17.46 0.61 25.49
C ALA A 51 -18.22 -0.62 25.99
N GLU A 52 -19.21 -0.44 26.89
CA GLU A 52 -19.96 -1.55 27.46
C GLU A 52 -20.78 -2.32 26.39
N LYS A 53 -21.23 -1.61 25.35
CA LYS A 53 -21.93 -2.21 24.21
C LYS A 53 -21.03 -3.16 23.44
N TYR A 54 -19.78 -2.76 23.19
CA TYR A 54 -18.78 -3.61 22.53
C TYR A 54 -18.41 -4.79 23.43
N LEU A 55 -18.18 -4.57 24.73
CA LEU A 55 -17.87 -5.67 25.67
C LEU A 55 -19.02 -6.68 25.76
N THR A 56 -20.27 -6.22 25.74
CA THR A 56 -21.46 -7.09 25.69
C THR A 56 -21.48 -7.95 24.42
N ALA A 57 -21.15 -7.38 23.26
CA ALA A 57 -21.02 -8.15 22.02
C ALA A 57 -19.92 -9.22 22.11
N ILE A 58 -18.81 -8.96 22.81
CA ILE A 58 -17.76 -9.96 23.04
C ILE A 58 -18.29 -11.11 23.89
N ARG A 59 -19.01 -10.82 24.98
CA ARG A 59 -19.63 -11.85 25.85
C ARG A 59 -20.58 -12.73 25.04
N HIS A 60 -21.50 -12.13 24.30
CA HIS A 60 -22.48 -12.84 23.47
C HIS A 60 -21.84 -13.58 22.29
N GLY A 61 -20.86 -12.97 21.62
CA GLY A 61 -20.21 -13.52 20.44
C GLY A 61 -19.28 -14.69 20.75
N THR A 62 -18.77 -14.79 21.97
CA THR A 62 -17.89 -15.89 22.42
C THR A 62 -18.62 -16.97 23.20
N ASP A 63 -19.88 -16.78 23.58
CA ASP A 63 -20.69 -17.78 24.29
C ASP A 63 -21.31 -18.82 23.32
N PRO A 64 -20.90 -20.10 23.35
CA PRO A 64 -21.44 -21.14 22.47
C PRO A 64 -22.94 -21.43 22.66
N GLN A 65 -23.54 -20.97 23.76
CA GLN A 65 -24.97 -21.14 24.05
C GLN A 65 -25.81 -19.94 23.58
N HIS A 66 -25.17 -18.84 23.21
CA HIS A 66 -25.87 -17.64 22.76
C HIS A 66 -26.20 -17.72 21.26
N PRO A 67 -27.40 -17.31 20.81
CA PRO A 67 -27.77 -17.33 19.39
C PRO A 67 -26.83 -16.53 18.47
N GLY A 68 -26.14 -15.55 19.03
CA GLY A 68 -25.15 -14.71 18.34
C GLY A 68 -23.70 -15.22 18.37
N TYR A 69 -23.46 -16.47 18.79
CA TYR A 69 -22.12 -17.07 18.83
C TYR A 69 -21.41 -16.97 17.47
N TRP A 70 -20.14 -16.55 17.46
CA TRP A 70 -19.34 -16.40 16.25
C TRP A 70 -18.87 -17.73 15.64
N GLY A 71 -19.13 -18.86 16.30
CA GLY A 71 -18.75 -20.18 15.82
C GLY A 71 -17.26 -20.51 15.98
N GLU A 72 -16.90 -21.73 15.60
CA GLU A 72 -15.51 -22.22 15.58
C GLU A 72 -14.82 -21.85 14.27
N ALA A 73 -13.57 -21.40 14.35
CA ALA A 73 -12.75 -21.00 13.21
C ALA A 73 -12.24 -22.22 12.43
N GLY A 74 -12.42 -22.21 11.10
CA GLY A 74 -11.86 -23.21 10.21
C GLY A 74 -10.44 -22.88 9.71
N PRO A 75 -9.88 -23.70 8.81
CA PRO A 75 -8.68 -23.35 8.06
C PRO A 75 -8.89 -22.07 7.24
N TYR A 76 -7.89 -21.17 7.24
CA TYR A 76 -7.89 -19.94 6.42
C TYR A 76 -9.08 -19.00 6.67
N ASP A 77 -9.59 -18.99 7.91
CA ASP A 77 -10.82 -18.30 8.28
C ASP A 77 -10.59 -16.82 8.68
N GLN A 78 -11.48 -15.93 8.25
CA GLN A 78 -11.42 -14.51 8.58
C GLN A 78 -11.49 -14.26 10.10
N ARG A 79 -12.18 -15.11 10.87
CA ARG A 79 -12.23 -14.99 12.34
C ARG A 79 -10.82 -15.02 12.96
N LEU A 80 -9.89 -15.79 12.40
CA LEU A 80 -8.50 -15.85 12.86
C LEU A 80 -7.78 -14.51 12.74
N VAL A 81 -8.11 -13.76 11.68
CA VAL A 81 -7.60 -12.40 11.44
C VAL A 81 -8.10 -11.44 12.52
N GLU A 82 -9.39 -11.56 12.86
CA GLU A 82 -10.05 -10.66 13.82
C GLU A 82 -9.64 -10.91 15.27
N MET A 83 -9.27 -12.15 15.63
CA MET A 83 -8.79 -12.51 16.97
C MET A 83 -7.61 -11.65 17.45
N ALA A 84 -6.81 -11.12 16.53
CA ALA A 84 -5.66 -10.27 16.83
C ALA A 84 -6.03 -8.97 17.58
N ALA A 85 -7.22 -8.40 17.32
CA ALA A 85 -7.67 -7.18 18.00
C ALA A 85 -7.87 -7.42 19.51
N TYR A 86 -8.42 -8.60 19.85
CA TYR A 86 -8.63 -9.03 21.23
C TYR A 86 -7.31 -9.36 21.93
N GLY A 87 -6.37 -9.98 21.21
CA GLY A 87 -4.99 -10.18 21.69
C GLY A 87 -4.33 -8.86 22.07
N LEU A 88 -4.42 -7.84 21.21
CA LEU A 88 -3.95 -6.49 21.54
C LEU A 88 -4.67 -5.91 22.76
N GLY A 89 -6.00 -6.02 22.83
CA GLY A 89 -6.80 -5.54 23.96
C GLY A 89 -6.36 -6.14 25.29
N LEU A 90 -6.22 -7.47 25.36
CA LEU A 90 -5.71 -8.18 26.53
C LEU A 90 -4.28 -7.74 26.88
N ALA A 91 -3.42 -7.51 25.88
CA ALA A 91 -2.04 -7.12 26.09
C ALA A 91 -1.88 -5.72 26.70
N LEU A 92 -2.72 -4.77 26.26
CA LEU A 92 -2.72 -3.39 26.72
C LEU A 92 -3.45 -3.23 28.06
N LEU A 93 -4.66 -3.76 28.17
CA LEU A 93 -5.56 -3.52 29.31
C LEU A 93 -5.37 -4.51 30.46
N GLN A 94 -4.86 -5.72 30.20
CA GLN A 94 -4.55 -6.73 31.22
C GLN A 94 -5.76 -6.98 32.15
N GLU A 95 -5.56 -6.90 33.47
CA GLU A 95 -6.60 -7.06 34.50
C GLU A 95 -7.77 -6.09 34.32
N LYS A 96 -7.54 -4.88 33.78
CA LYS A 96 -8.63 -3.92 33.53
C LYS A 96 -9.66 -4.45 32.53
N LEU A 97 -9.21 -5.24 31.54
CA LEU A 97 -10.13 -5.87 30.58
C LEU A 97 -10.72 -7.15 31.15
N THR A 98 -9.91 -8.03 31.76
CA THR A 98 -10.42 -9.32 32.27
C THR A 98 -11.45 -9.13 33.40
N ALA A 99 -11.30 -8.10 34.23
CA ALA A 99 -12.27 -7.74 35.28
C ALA A 99 -13.65 -7.31 34.74
N ARG A 100 -13.80 -7.08 33.43
CA ARG A 100 -15.09 -6.77 32.78
C ARG A 100 -15.90 -8.01 32.41
N PHE A 101 -15.36 -9.20 32.67
CA PHE A 101 -15.97 -10.49 32.37
C PHE A 101 -16.10 -11.31 33.65
N SER A 102 -17.22 -12.01 33.81
CA SER A 102 -17.32 -13.10 34.78
C SER A 102 -16.35 -14.24 34.42
N GLU A 103 -16.07 -15.14 35.36
CA GLU A 103 -15.19 -16.29 35.14
C GLU A 103 -15.63 -17.13 33.92
N ARG A 104 -16.95 -17.34 33.76
CA ARG A 104 -17.52 -18.06 32.62
C ARG A 104 -17.28 -17.32 31.30
N GLU A 105 -17.53 -16.02 31.26
CA GLU A 105 -17.37 -15.21 30.05
C GLU A 105 -15.90 -15.07 29.65
N LEU A 106 -15.00 -14.92 30.64
CA LEU A 106 -13.57 -14.88 30.41
C LEU A 106 -13.06 -16.22 29.86
N ASN A 107 -13.56 -17.34 30.38
CA ASN A 107 -13.23 -18.65 29.83
C ASN A 107 -13.78 -18.81 28.40
N ASN A 108 -14.99 -18.35 28.10
CA ASN A 108 -15.54 -18.38 26.73
C ASN A 108 -14.66 -17.59 25.74
N LEU A 109 -14.27 -16.36 26.10
CA LEU A 109 -13.34 -15.55 25.32
C LEU A 109 -12.00 -16.27 25.12
N TYR A 110 -11.43 -16.84 26.18
CA TYR A 110 -10.19 -17.60 26.13
C TYR A 110 -10.29 -18.80 25.17
N GLN A 111 -11.34 -19.63 25.29
CA GLN A 111 -11.53 -20.80 24.43
C GLN A 111 -11.72 -20.39 22.96
N TRP A 112 -12.44 -19.30 22.71
CA TRP A 112 -12.64 -18.79 21.36
C TRP A 112 -11.31 -18.31 20.74
N LEU A 113 -10.54 -17.51 21.46
CA LEU A 113 -9.25 -16.99 20.98
C LEU A 113 -8.18 -18.07 20.82
N ARG A 114 -8.13 -19.08 21.70
CA ARG A 114 -7.11 -20.14 21.69
C ARG A 114 -7.05 -20.89 20.35
N GLN A 115 -8.17 -20.95 19.62
CA GLN A 115 -8.29 -21.62 18.32
C GLN A 115 -7.22 -21.15 17.32
N VAL A 116 -6.79 -19.88 17.37
CA VAL A 116 -5.79 -19.33 16.44
C VAL A 116 -4.44 -20.04 16.51
N GLY A 117 -4.05 -20.55 17.68
CA GLY A 117 -2.77 -21.22 17.84
C GLY A 117 -2.70 -22.54 17.07
N ASP A 118 -3.83 -23.25 16.99
CA ASP A 118 -3.96 -24.57 16.36
C ASP A 118 -4.40 -24.50 14.89
N ALA A 119 -4.86 -23.33 14.44
CA ALA A 119 -5.41 -23.15 13.11
C ALA A 119 -4.35 -23.23 11.99
N SER A 120 -4.79 -23.81 10.87
CA SER A 120 -4.08 -23.75 9.59
C SER A 120 -4.27 -22.37 8.97
N MET A 121 -3.16 -21.68 8.74
CA MET A 121 -3.12 -20.30 8.24
C MET A 121 -2.14 -20.19 7.05
N PRO A 122 -2.30 -19.19 6.17
CA PRO A 122 -1.32 -18.94 5.12
C PRO A 122 0.04 -18.55 5.73
N ASP A 123 1.12 -19.03 5.12
CA ASP A 123 2.49 -18.62 5.45
C ASP A 123 2.73 -17.17 5.02
N SER A 124 2.38 -16.24 5.91
CA SER A 124 2.31 -14.80 5.68
C SER A 124 2.25 -14.05 7.02
N ASN A 125 1.91 -12.76 6.98
CA ASN A 125 1.58 -11.91 8.13
C ASN A 125 0.55 -12.53 9.09
N TRP A 126 -0.23 -13.53 8.66
CA TRP A 126 -1.19 -14.24 9.53
C TRP A 126 -0.55 -14.89 10.76
N ASN A 127 0.76 -15.18 10.71
CA ASN A 127 1.50 -15.68 11.86
C ASN A 127 1.46 -14.69 13.05
N TYR A 128 1.36 -13.38 12.79
CA TYR A 128 1.24 -12.38 13.85
C TYR A 128 -0.10 -12.42 14.59
N PHE A 129 -1.17 -12.93 13.99
CA PHE A 129 -2.47 -12.99 14.67
C PHE A 129 -2.42 -13.95 15.87
N ALA A 130 -1.80 -15.13 15.69
CA ALA A 130 -1.54 -16.04 16.79
C ALA A 130 -0.58 -15.45 17.82
N ILE A 131 0.49 -14.79 17.37
CA ILE A 131 1.47 -14.15 18.27
C ILE A 131 0.81 -13.09 19.16
N LEU A 132 -0.05 -12.23 18.60
CA LEU A 132 -0.74 -11.20 19.37
C LEU A 132 -1.73 -11.80 20.38
N VAL A 133 -2.41 -12.89 20.05
CA VAL A 133 -3.30 -13.58 20.98
C VAL A 133 -2.51 -14.19 22.15
N GLU A 134 -1.41 -14.90 21.86
CA GLU A 134 -0.56 -15.50 22.90
C GLU A 134 0.12 -14.41 23.76
N LEU A 135 0.54 -13.30 23.15
CA LEU A 135 1.00 -12.10 23.87
C LEU A 135 -0.07 -11.56 24.81
N GLY A 136 -1.31 -11.43 24.31
CA GLY A 136 -2.46 -10.98 25.09
C GLY A 136 -2.73 -11.88 26.29
N PHE A 137 -2.75 -13.20 26.09
CA PHE A 137 -2.91 -14.15 27.19
C PHE A 137 -1.84 -14.01 28.25
N LYS A 138 -0.55 -13.99 27.86
CA LYS A 138 0.56 -13.82 28.80
C LYS A 138 0.39 -12.55 29.64
N ARG A 139 0.14 -11.42 28.98
CA ARG A 139 0.03 -10.10 29.61
C ARG A 139 -1.18 -10.00 30.54
N ALA A 140 -2.28 -10.65 30.19
CA ALA A 140 -3.49 -10.69 31.01
C ALA A 140 -3.48 -11.78 32.12
N GLY A 141 -2.36 -12.50 32.29
CA GLY A 141 -2.25 -13.56 33.30
C GLY A 141 -3.04 -14.83 32.96
N LEU A 142 -3.44 -15.01 31.71
CA LEU A 142 -4.15 -16.20 31.23
C LEU A 142 -3.14 -17.28 30.78
N PRO A 143 -3.56 -18.56 30.71
CA PRO A 143 -2.72 -19.61 30.14
C PRO A 143 -2.33 -19.27 28.70
N TRP A 144 -1.05 -19.37 28.37
CA TRP A 144 -0.51 -19.06 27.05
C TRP A 144 0.50 -20.11 26.62
N ARG A 145 0.73 -20.22 25.31
CA ARG A 145 1.55 -21.25 24.70
C ARG A 145 2.79 -20.66 24.05
N ARG A 146 3.91 -20.77 24.76
CA ARG A 146 5.22 -20.33 24.25
C ARG A 146 5.62 -21.08 22.99
N ASP A 147 5.35 -22.38 22.92
CA ASP A 147 5.66 -23.22 21.76
C ASP A 147 4.95 -22.73 20.48
N VAL A 148 3.69 -22.31 20.58
CA VAL A 148 2.95 -21.70 19.44
C VAL A 148 3.65 -20.42 19.00
N LEU A 149 3.97 -19.53 19.93
CA LEU A 149 4.64 -18.27 19.65
C LEU A 149 6.00 -18.49 18.94
N GLU A 150 6.84 -19.36 19.50
CA GLU A 150 8.16 -19.69 18.95
C GLU A 150 8.05 -20.30 17.54
N ALA A 151 7.10 -21.21 17.33
CA ALA A 151 6.88 -21.82 16.02
C ALA A 151 6.43 -20.80 14.95
N ARG A 152 5.60 -19.82 15.32
CA ARG A 152 5.13 -18.77 14.40
C ARG A 152 6.25 -17.79 14.04
N PHE A 153 7.07 -17.38 15.01
CA PHE A 153 8.26 -16.57 14.72
C PHE A 153 9.26 -17.31 13.85
N ALA A 154 9.54 -18.58 14.13
CA ALA A 154 10.45 -19.39 13.33
C ALA A 154 10.06 -19.46 11.85
N ARG A 155 8.76 -19.50 11.52
CA ARG A 155 8.29 -19.42 10.12
C ARG A 155 8.58 -18.06 9.49
N MET A 156 8.39 -16.98 10.24
CA MET A 156 8.59 -15.62 9.74
C MET A 156 10.04 -15.27 9.45
N GLU A 157 11.01 -15.99 10.04
CA GLU A 157 12.42 -15.82 9.69
C GLU A 157 12.70 -16.13 8.21
N ALA A 158 11.96 -17.07 7.59
CA ALA A 158 12.06 -17.35 6.17
C ALA A 158 11.54 -16.21 5.27
N TYR A 159 10.84 -15.23 5.85
CA TYR A 159 10.26 -14.11 5.13
C TYR A 159 11.18 -12.88 5.14
N TYR A 160 12.20 -12.86 6.00
CA TYR A 160 13.10 -11.73 6.15
C TYR A 160 14.09 -11.66 4.97
N LEU A 161 14.13 -10.51 4.31
CA LEU A 161 14.95 -10.27 3.12
C LEU A 161 16.28 -9.57 3.44
N GLY A 162 16.43 -9.07 4.67
CA GLY A 162 17.54 -8.20 5.05
C GLY A 162 17.11 -6.74 5.18
N ASN A 163 17.95 -5.92 5.82
CA ASN A 163 17.77 -4.46 5.94
C ASN A 163 16.38 -4.01 6.42
N GLY A 164 15.76 -4.77 7.32
CA GLY A 164 14.42 -4.47 7.84
C GLY A 164 13.27 -4.89 6.92
N TRP A 165 13.53 -5.36 5.70
CA TRP A 165 12.47 -5.78 4.77
C TRP A 165 12.08 -7.24 4.94
N TYR A 166 10.77 -7.48 4.76
CA TYR A 166 10.18 -8.82 4.68
C TYR A 166 9.44 -8.95 3.34
N ALA A 167 9.23 -10.18 2.89
CA ALA A 167 8.15 -10.51 1.96
C ALA A 167 6.93 -11.03 2.76
N ASP A 168 5.70 -10.85 2.29
CA ASP A 168 4.51 -11.39 2.97
C ASP A 168 4.32 -12.91 2.76
N GLY A 169 5.38 -13.67 3.00
CA GLY A 169 5.54 -15.06 2.59
C GLY A 169 6.51 -15.20 1.41
N PRO A 170 7.10 -16.39 1.19
CA PRO A 170 8.08 -16.60 0.14
C PRO A 170 7.53 -16.23 -1.25
N GLY A 171 8.27 -15.40 -1.99
CA GLY A 171 7.91 -14.98 -3.35
C GLY A 171 6.75 -13.98 -3.45
N ARG A 172 6.25 -13.44 -2.32
CA ARG A 172 5.16 -12.45 -2.33
C ARG A 172 5.64 -11.00 -2.48
N PRO A 173 4.75 -10.07 -2.89
CA PRO A 173 5.06 -8.64 -2.96
C PRO A 173 5.47 -8.02 -1.62
N LYS A 174 6.14 -6.88 -1.72
CA LYS A 174 6.60 -6.03 -0.61
C LYS A 174 5.77 -4.74 -0.60
N ASP A 175 4.51 -4.87 -0.23
CA ASP A 175 3.55 -3.77 -0.13
C ASP A 175 3.35 -3.31 1.33
N TYR A 176 2.31 -2.53 1.60
CA TYR A 176 2.04 -1.99 2.92
C TYR A 176 1.79 -3.03 4.02
N TYR A 177 1.64 -4.33 3.73
CA TYR A 177 1.63 -5.36 4.78
C TYR A 177 2.97 -5.39 5.55
N ILE A 178 4.08 -4.99 4.93
CA ILE A 178 5.37 -4.92 5.62
C ILE A 178 5.32 -3.84 6.72
N SER A 179 4.71 -2.68 6.46
CA SER A 179 4.54 -1.62 7.47
C SER A 179 3.43 -1.96 8.46
N MET A 180 2.21 -2.23 7.99
CA MET A 180 1.00 -2.29 8.81
C MET A 180 0.77 -3.64 9.51
N ALA A 181 1.54 -4.66 9.15
CA ALA A 181 1.48 -5.98 9.78
C ALA A 181 2.84 -6.38 10.36
N PHE A 182 3.89 -6.52 9.56
CA PHE A 182 5.16 -7.02 10.07
C PHE A 182 5.79 -6.10 11.12
N HIS A 183 6.03 -4.84 10.75
CA HIS A 183 6.68 -3.91 11.67
C HIS A 183 5.74 -3.39 12.76
N PHE A 184 4.47 -3.12 12.42
CA PHE A 184 3.47 -2.70 13.41
C PHE A 184 3.30 -3.73 14.53
N TYR A 185 3.05 -5.01 14.20
CA TYR A 185 2.89 -6.06 15.21
C TYR A 185 4.21 -6.41 15.88
N GLY A 186 5.31 -6.42 15.12
CA GLY A 186 6.65 -6.67 15.64
C GLY A 186 7.06 -5.67 16.71
N LEU A 187 6.79 -4.37 16.51
CA LEU A 187 7.08 -3.34 17.51
C LEU A 187 6.16 -3.42 18.73
N VAL A 188 4.87 -3.69 18.55
CA VAL A 188 3.96 -3.94 19.69
C VAL A 188 4.48 -5.11 20.54
N TYR A 189 4.87 -6.22 19.91
CA TYR A 189 5.45 -7.36 20.61
C TYR A 189 6.76 -6.98 21.33
N ALA A 190 7.70 -6.38 20.61
CA ALA A 190 9.01 -6.03 21.14
C ALA A 190 8.95 -5.07 22.33
N THR A 191 7.98 -4.14 22.33
CA THR A 191 7.76 -3.24 23.47
C THR A 191 7.16 -3.96 24.66
N LEU A 192 6.13 -4.78 24.46
CA LEU A 192 5.42 -5.42 25.57
C LEU A 192 6.16 -6.65 26.13
N MET A 193 7.17 -7.15 25.43
CA MET A 193 8.00 -8.31 25.79
C MET A 193 9.48 -7.97 26.00
N GLU A 194 9.83 -6.68 26.12
CA GLU A 194 11.22 -6.21 26.20
C GLU A 194 12.05 -6.96 27.27
N GLN A 195 11.46 -7.30 28.42
CA GLN A 195 12.13 -8.01 29.50
C GLN A 195 12.01 -9.53 29.37
N ASP A 196 10.86 -10.03 28.92
CA ASP A 196 10.53 -11.46 28.87
C ASP A 196 11.18 -12.19 27.67
N ASP A 197 11.48 -11.46 26.60
CA ASP A 197 12.02 -11.97 25.35
C ASP A 197 12.97 -10.93 24.70
N ALA A 198 13.95 -10.50 25.50
CA ALA A 198 14.83 -9.37 25.19
C ALA A 198 15.59 -9.52 23.86
N GLU A 199 16.03 -10.74 23.52
CA GLU A 199 16.77 -10.99 22.27
C GLU A 199 15.91 -10.78 21.03
N ARG A 200 14.68 -11.31 21.03
CA ARG A 200 13.73 -11.12 19.93
C ARG A 200 13.27 -9.67 19.88
N ALA A 201 13.00 -9.04 21.02
CA ALA A 201 12.63 -7.64 21.10
C ALA A 201 13.71 -6.74 20.48
N ALA A 202 14.99 -6.96 20.83
CA ALA A 202 16.11 -6.24 20.23
C ALA A 202 16.20 -6.45 18.71
N THR A 203 16.02 -7.70 18.25
CA THR A 203 16.03 -8.04 16.82
C THR A 203 14.91 -7.33 16.05
N LEU A 204 13.68 -7.36 16.56
CA LEU A 204 12.53 -6.72 15.93
C LEU A 204 12.67 -5.19 15.90
N ARG A 205 13.17 -4.58 16.98
CA ARG A 205 13.44 -3.13 17.04
C ARG A 205 14.51 -2.72 16.04
N GLU A 206 15.58 -3.49 15.91
CA GLU A 206 16.65 -3.21 14.93
C GLU A 206 16.14 -3.32 13.49
N ARG A 207 15.36 -4.37 13.17
CA ARG A 207 14.73 -4.50 11.85
C ARG A 207 13.78 -3.34 11.56
N ALA A 208 12.99 -2.90 12.54
CA ALA A 208 12.12 -1.74 12.41
C ALA A 208 12.91 -0.43 12.21
N ARG A 209 14.06 -0.27 12.88
CA ARG A 209 14.93 0.91 12.73
C ARG A 209 15.48 1.02 11.30
N LEU A 210 15.93 -0.11 10.74
CA LEU A 210 16.40 -0.17 9.35
C LEU A 210 15.27 0.15 8.37
N PHE A 211 14.10 -0.47 8.56
CA PHE A 211 12.93 -0.20 7.72
C PHE A 211 12.45 1.25 7.78
N ALA A 212 12.50 1.91 8.94
CA ALA A 212 12.06 3.30 9.09
C ALA A 212 12.86 4.28 8.21
N ALA A 213 14.15 4.02 8.00
CA ALA A 213 15.01 4.84 7.15
C ALA A 213 14.59 4.81 5.67
N ASP A 214 14.03 3.70 5.22
CA ASP A 214 13.48 3.53 3.87
C ASP A 214 12.02 4.01 3.80
N PHE A 215 11.20 3.60 4.76
CA PHE A 215 9.75 3.78 4.72
C PHE A 215 9.32 5.25 4.80
N ILE A 216 10.17 6.13 5.36
CA ILE A 216 9.90 7.57 5.36
C ILE A 216 9.75 8.16 3.94
N TRP A 217 10.40 7.56 2.94
CA TRP A 217 10.31 7.96 1.53
C TRP A 217 8.96 7.63 0.87
N PHE A 218 8.09 6.86 1.52
CA PHE A 218 6.72 6.65 1.02
C PHE A 218 5.76 7.78 1.41
N SER A 219 6.22 8.74 2.22
CA SER A 219 5.40 9.81 2.78
C SER A 219 5.61 11.11 2.01
N ALA A 220 4.52 11.70 1.52
CA ALA A 220 4.55 13.07 1.01
C ALA A 220 4.45 14.09 2.16
N ALA A 221 4.95 15.31 1.92
CA ALA A 221 4.99 16.39 2.91
C ALA A 221 3.59 16.81 3.39
N ASP A 222 2.56 16.68 2.54
CA ASP A 222 1.16 17.00 2.85
C ASP A 222 0.41 15.87 3.59
N GLY A 223 1.02 14.69 3.71
CA GLY A 223 0.44 13.50 4.35
C GLY A 223 -0.01 12.42 3.37
N ALA A 224 0.03 12.63 2.05
CA ALA A 224 -0.29 11.58 1.09
C ALA A 224 0.70 10.40 1.17
N SER A 225 0.24 9.22 0.76
CA SER A 225 1.07 8.02 0.59
C SER A 225 0.95 7.51 -0.84
N ILE A 226 2.00 6.85 -1.34
CA ILE A 226 2.02 6.30 -2.70
C ILE A 226 1.09 5.07 -2.76
N PRO A 227 -0.01 5.08 -3.53
CA PRO A 227 -0.88 3.91 -3.62
C PRO A 227 -0.19 2.80 -4.41
N PHE A 228 0.30 1.79 -3.70
CA PHE A 228 1.01 0.64 -4.27
C PHE A 228 0.59 -0.66 -3.57
N GLY A 229 0.21 -1.66 -4.37
CA GLY A 229 -0.18 -2.99 -3.92
C GLY A 229 -1.66 -3.14 -3.56
N ARG A 230 -1.97 -4.24 -2.86
CA ARG A 230 -3.33 -4.63 -2.44
C ARG A 230 -3.78 -3.93 -1.16
N SER A 231 -5.05 -4.08 -0.81
CA SER A 231 -5.62 -3.61 0.47
C SER A 231 -5.51 -2.09 0.69
N LEU A 232 -5.43 -1.30 -0.38
CA LEU A 232 -5.33 0.16 -0.28
C LEU A 232 -6.57 0.77 0.39
N THR A 233 -7.69 0.04 0.44
CA THR A 233 -8.92 0.47 1.15
C THR A 233 -8.75 0.66 2.65
N TYR A 234 -7.63 0.23 3.23
CA TYR A 234 -7.33 0.41 4.67
C TYR A 234 -6.79 1.80 5.00
N ARG A 235 -6.47 2.62 4.00
CA ARG A 235 -6.17 4.07 4.10
C ARG A 235 -5.15 4.39 5.21
N PHE A 236 -5.63 4.77 6.40
CA PHE A 236 -4.79 5.23 7.51
C PHE A 236 -3.81 4.14 7.97
N ALA A 237 -4.12 2.87 7.70
CA ALA A 237 -3.26 1.75 8.02
C ALA A 237 -1.88 1.84 7.33
N MET A 238 -1.76 2.57 6.21
CA MET A 238 -0.48 2.79 5.52
C MET A 238 0.59 3.35 6.47
N VAL A 239 0.20 4.25 7.38
CA VAL A 239 1.11 4.88 8.36
C VAL A 239 1.02 4.26 9.76
N ALA A 240 0.32 3.15 9.95
CA ALA A 240 0.19 2.50 11.25
C ALA A 240 1.56 2.14 11.86
N PHE A 241 2.55 1.80 11.05
CA PHE A 241 3.93 1.62 11.55
C PHE A 241 4.42 2.81 12.39
N TRP A 242 4.15 4.05 11.97
CA TRP A 242 4.59 5.25 12.68
C TRP A 242 3.89 5.42 14.03
N SER A 243 2.65 4.92 14.20
CA SER A 243 2.02 4.88 15.52
C SER A 243 2.71 3.89 16.45
N SER A 244 3.16 2.74 15.93
CA SER A 244 3.97 1.79 16.71
C SER A 244 5.38 2.28 17.02
N VAL A 245 6.00 3.11 16.15
CA VAL A 245 7.25 3.82 16.44
C VAL A 245 7.08 4.76 17.63
N ALA A 246 6.01 5.56 17.63
CA ALA A 246 5.70 6.44 18.76
C ALA A 246 5.45 5.65 20.05
N PHE A 247 4.60 4.62 19.99
CA PHE A 247 4.27 3.76 21.12
C PHE A 247 5.49 3.04 21.71
N SER A 248 6.41 2.58 20.86
CA SER A 248 7.59 1.83 21.29
C SER A 248 8.76 2.69 21.75
N GLY A 249 8.71 4.01 21.52
CA GLY A 249 9.84 4.91 21.73
C GLY A 249 11.06 4.55 20.87
N LEU A 250 10.85 4.00 19.67
CA LEU A 250 11.95 3.61 18.79
C LEU A 250 12.72 4.85 18.32
N ASP A 251 14.03 4.87 18.54
CA ASP A 251 14.90 6.00 18.20
C ASP A 251 15.29 5.98 16.71
N VAL A 252 14.40 6.56 15.88
CA VAL A 252 14.58 6.71 14.43
C VAL A 252 14.46 8.16 13.96
N PHE A 253 13.49 8.89 14.49
CA PHE A 253 13.22 10.30 14.22
C PHE A 253 12.72 10.96 15.49
N THR A 254 12.77 12.29 15.55
CA THR A 254 12.22 13.02 16.70
C THR A 254 10.72 12.77 16.83
N PRO A 255 10.15 12.79 18.06
CA PRO A 255 8.71 12.61 18.25
C PRO A 255 7.86 13.59 17.44
N GLY A 256 8.34 14.82 17.22
CA GLY A 256 7.67 15.82 16.39
C GLY A 256 7.55 15.41 14.91
N VAL A 257 8.57 14.75 14.35
CA VAL A 257 8.53 14.24 12.97
C VAL A 257 7.53 13.09 12.86
N VAL A 258 7.58 12.13 13.79
CA VAL A 258 6.65 10.99 13.82
C VAL A 258 5.21 11.46 13.99
N LYS A 259 4.96 12.42 14.89
CA LYS A 259 3.68 13.11 15.06
C LYS A 259 3.22 13.78 13.77
N GLY A 260 4.13 14.45 13.07
CA GLY A 260 3.87 15.07 11.78
C GLY A 260 3.41 14.10 10.71
N ILE A 261 4.08 12.95 10.58
CA ILE A 261 3.70 11.92 9.61
C ILE A 261 2.29 11.41 9.89
N VAL A 262 2.01 11.03 11.14
CA VAL A 262 0.70 10.48 11.53
C VAL A 262 -0.42 11.51 11.35
N LEU A 263 -0.28 12.72 11.90
CA LEU A 263 -1.37 13.70 11.92
C LEU A 263 -1.63 14.34 10.55
N ARG A 264 -0.60 14.59 9.72
CA ARG A 264 -0.82 15.06 8.35
C ARG A 264 -1.54 14.02 7.51
N HIS A 265 -1.17 12.74 7.64
CA HIS A 265 -1.83 11.66 6.93
C HIS A 265 -3.32 11.56 7.27
N LEU A 266 -3.66 11.64 8.56
CA LEU A 266 -5.07 11.67 8.98
C LEU A 266 -5.81 12.87 8.39
N ARG A 267 -5.24 14.08 8.45
CA ARG A 267 -5.87 15.28 7.86
C ARG A 267 -6.02 15.17 6.35
N TRP A 268 -5.03 14.64 5.66
CA TRP A 268 -5.06 14.45 4.21
C TRP A 268 -6.21 13.54 3.78
N TRP A 269 -6.43 12.46 4.53
CA TRP A 269 -7.54 11.53 4.27
C TRP A 269 -8.91 12.13 4.59
N MET A 270 -9.03 12.90 5.67
CA MET A 270 -10.28 13.57 6.03
C MET A 270 -10.71 14.65 5.03
N ASP A 271 -9.79 15.12 4.19
CA ASP A 271 -10.06 16.00 3.04
C ASP A 271 -10.58 15.23 1.80
N LYS A 272 -10.60 13.89 1.82
CA LYS A 272 -11.07 13.06 0.71
C LYS A 272 -12.51 12.57 0.93
N PRO A 273 -13.29 12.30 -0.13
CA PRO A 273 -14.66 11.78 -0.03
C PRO A 273 -14.67 10.29 0.34
N ILE A 274 -14.14 9.95 1.51
CA ILE A 274 -13.98 8.56 1.98
C ILE A 274 -15.09 8.10 2.90
N LEU A 275 -15.96 9.00 3.36
CA LEU A 275 -17.13 8.71 4.17
C LEU A 275 -18.39 8.67 3.31
N ASP A 276 -19.32 7.77 3.64
CA ASP A 276 -20.67 7.79 3.08
C ASP A 276 -21.59 8.76 3.84
N ARG A 277 -22.89 8.72 3.52
CA ARG A 277 -23.91 9.59 4.14
C ARG A 277 -24.16 9.33 5.63
N ASP A 278 -23.68 8.20 6.14
CA ASP A 278 -23.85 7.73 7.51
C ASP A 278 -22.52 7.85 8.30
N ASP A 279 -21.56 8.62 7.76
CA ASP A 279 -20.21 8.83 8.27
C ASP A 279 -19.41 7.51 8.44
N ILE A 280 -19.65 6.54 7.55
CA ILE A 280 -18.96 5.26 7.50
C ILE A 280 -17.88 5.26 6.42
N LEU A 281 -16.71 4.68 6.73
CA LEU A 281 -15.63 4.54 5.77
C LEU A 281 -16.07 3.64 4.60
N THR A 282 -16.00 4.19 3.40
CA THR A 282 -16.40 3.51 2.15
C THR A 282 -15.34 2.50 1.69
N LEU A 283 -15.73 1.57 0.83
CA LEU A 283 -14.79 0.74 0.08
C LEU A 283 -14.22 1.50 -1.13
N GLY A 284 -12.89 1.50 -1.29
CA GLY A 284 -12.21 2.21 -2.38
C GLY A 284 -10.83 2.71 -1.95
N TYR A 285 -10.40 3.85 -2.48
CA TYR A 285 -9.16 4.52 -2.04
C TYR A 285 -9.47 5.96 -1.63
N ALA A 286 -9.10 6.96 -2.43
CA ALA A 286 -9.42 8.37 -2.19
C ALA A 286 -10.90 8.70 -2.44
N CYS A 287 -11.59 7.84 -3.21
CA CYS A 287 -13.03 7.88 -3.39
C CYS A 287 -13.61 6.46 -3.31
N PRO A 288 -14.94 6.31 -3.18
CA PRO A 288 -15.58 5.01 -3.21
C PRO A 288 -15.37 4.35 -4.58
N ASN A 289 -14.84 3.13 -4.61
CA ASN A 289 -14.57 2.42 -5.86
C ASN A 289 -14.47 0.90 -5.64
N LEU A 290 -15.58 0.18 -5.82
CA LEU A 290 -15.59 -1.28 -5.66
C LEU A 290 -14.75 -2.02 -6.71
N ALA A 291 -14.47 -1.41 -7.86
CA ALA A 291 -13.73 -2.08 -8.94
C ALA A 291 -12.24 -2.31 -8.61
N MET A 292 -11.71 -1.62 -7.60
CA MET A 292 -10.36 -1.87 -7.09
C MET A 292 -10.33 -2.78 -5.85
N CYS A 293 -11.46 -3.11 -5.23
CA CYS A 293 -11.48 -3.86 -3.98
C CYS A 293 -11.15 -5.34 -4.19
N GLU A 294 -10.35 -5.93 -3.30
CA GLU A 294 -10.11 -7.38 -3.32
C GLU A 294 -11.33 -8.16 -2.82
N ASP A 295 -11.42 -9.44 -3.21
CA ASP A 295 -12.56 -10.31 -2.89
C ASP A 295 -12.76 -10.55 -1.37
N TYR A 296 -11.76 -10.24 -0.55
CA TYR A 296 -11.84 -10.31 0.91
C TYR A 296 -12.27 -9.00 1.57
N ASN A 297 -12.51 -7.92 0.79
CA ASN A 297 -12.94 -6.64 1.36
C ASN A 297 -14.45 -6.62 1.61
N SER A 298 -14.82 -6.65 2.88
CA SER A 298 -16.19 -6.38 3.34
C SER A 298 -16.38 -4.89 3.69
N PRO A 299 -17.62 -4.43 3.96
CA PRO A 299 -17.86 -3.09 4.51
C PRO A 299 -17.08 -2.77 5.80
N GLY A 300 -16.66 -3.79 6.56
CA GLY A 300 -15.83 -3.61 7.76
C GLY A 300 -14.35 -3.43 7.47
N SER A 301 -13.86 -3.90 6.34
CA SER A 301 -12.42 -3.94 6.02
C SER A 301 -11.72 -2.57 6.01
N PRO A 302 -12.33 -1.44 5.57
CA PRO A 302 -11.73 -0.12 5.68
C PRO A 302 -11.26 0.25 7.09
N TYR A 303 -11.88 -0.30 8.13
CA TYR A 303 -11.59 0.03 9.53
C TYR A 303 -10.30 -0.61 10.06
N TRP A 304 -9.56 -1.37 9.26
CA TRP A 304 -8.13 -1.59 9.53
C TRP A 304 -7.36 -0.27 9.70
N ALA A 305 -7.88 0.82 9.11
CA ALA A 305 -7.45 2.19 9.34
C ALA A 305 -7.25 2.52 10.83
N LEU A 306 -8.03 1.92 11.74
CA LEU A 306 -7.97 2.25 13.16
C LEU A 306 -6.69 1.79 13.86
N LYS A 307 -5.85 0.95 13.24
CA LYS A 307 -4.51 0.59 13.76
C LYS A 307 -3.64 1.81 14.09
N VAL A 308 -3.78 2.89 13.32
CA VAL A 308 -3.02 4.12 13.53
C VAL A 308 -3.30 4.74 14.91
N PHE A 309 -4.47 4.47 15.50
CA PHE A 309 -4.86 4.97 16.82
C PHE A 309 -4.21 4.23 17.99
N LEU A 310 -3.25 3.32 17.75
CA LEU A 310 -2.35 2.83 18.80
C LEU A 310 -1.72 3.97 19.61
N VAL A 311 -1.51 5.14 19.02
CA VAL A 311 -1.03 6.34 19.74
C VAL A 311 -1.91 6.75 20.92
N LEU A 312 -3.21 6.40 20.92
CA LEU A 312 -4.13 6.70 22.01
C LEU A 312 -3.84 5.86 23.27
N ALA A 313 -3.07 4.77 23.16
CA ALA A 313 -2.64 3.99 24.32
C ALA A 313 -1.54 4.68 25.15
N MET A 314 -0.97 5.77 24.65
CA MET A 314 0.10 6.52 25.34
C MET A 314 -0.49 7.59 26.26
N ALA A 315 0.09 7.75 27.44
CA ALA A 315 -0.25 8.82 28.38
C ALA A 315 -0.02 10.22 27.78
N GLU A 316 -0.78 11.22 28.23
CA GLU A 316 -0.68 12.62 27.78
C GLU A 316 0.75 13.17 27.87
N GLU A 317 1.53 12.75 28.86
CA GLU A 317 2.92 13.18 29.09
C GLU A 317 3.93 12.54 28.12
N SER A 318 3.50 11.62 27.25
CA SER A 318 4.40 10.96 26.31
C SER A 318 5.12 11.98 25.40
N PRO A 319 6.38 11.72 25.02
CA PRO A 319 7.12 12.61 24.13
C PRO A 319 6.40 12.91 22.80
N PHE A 320 5.59 11.95 22.31
CA PHE A 320 4.76 12.14 21.12
C PHE A 320 3.68 13.22 21.31
N TRP A 321 2.94 13.18 22.41
CA TRP A 321 1.89 14.18 22.67
C TRP A 321 2.47 15.54 23.03
N GLN A 322 3.58 15.58 23.78
CA GLN A 322 4.24 16.81 24.20
C GLN A 322 5.02 17.52 23.08
N ALA A 323 5.46 16.79 22.05
CA ALA A 323 6.22 17.39 20.96
C ALA A 323 5.33 18.29 20.07
N GLN A 324 5.93 19.38 19.59
CA GLN A 324 5.38 20.15 18.48
C GLN A 324 5.48 19.34 17.19
N GLU A 325 4.44 19.39 16.36
CA GLU A 325 4.45 18.76 15.05
C GLU A 325 5.58 19.34 14.18
N ALA A 326 6.44 18.48 13.62
CA ALA A 326 7.55 18.86 12.77
C ALA A 326 7.30 18.44 11.30
N PRO A 327 7.92 19.14 10.32
CA PRO A 327 7.81 18.78 8.91
C PRO A 327 8.48 17.43 8.63
N LEU A 328 8.18 16.86 7.46
CA LEU A 328 8.90 15.70 6.95
C LEU A 328 10.37 16.10 6.73
N PRO A 329 11.37 15.38 7.29
CA PRO A 329 12.78 15.73 7.21
C PRO A 329 13.43 15.35 5.86
N LEU A 330 12.62 15.09 4.82
CA LEU A 330 13.10 14.71 3.49
C LEU A 330 13.11 15.91 2.55
N LEU A 331 14.11 15.91 1.67
CA LEU A 331 14.25 16.85 0.56
C LEU A 331 14.11 16.09 -0.77
N ASP A 332 14.01 16.86 -1.84
CA ASP A 332 13.95 16.34 -3.19
C ASP A 332 15.19 15.47 -3.49
N GLY A 333 14.97 14.31 -4.11
CA GLY A 333 16.01 13.30 -4.29
C GLY A 333 15.44 11.93 -4.66
N CYS A 334 16.31 10.93 -4.72
CA CYS A 334 15.93 9.54 -4.98
C CYS A 334 16.55 8.59 -3.97
N HIS A 335 15.85 7.48 -3.69
CA HIS A 335 16.25 6.47 -2.74
C HIS A 335 15.93 5.07 -3.25
N ALA A 336 16.93 4.19 -3.27
CA ALA A 336 16.76 2.82 -3.75
C ALA A 336 16.49 1.86 -2.60
N ILE A 337 15.55 0.95 -2.83
CA ILE A 337 15.23 -0.14 -1.91
C ILE A 337 15.31 -1.45 -2.70
N PRO A 338 16.52 -2.04 -2.83
CA PRO A 338 16.72 -3.27 -3.59
C PRO A 338 15.85 -4.44 -3.12
N GLU A 339 15.67 -4.59 -1.80
CA GLU A 339 14.85 -5.64 -1.17
C GLU A 339 13.39 -5.56 -1.62
N ALA A 340 12.89 -4.34 -1.85
CA ALA A 340 11.55 -4.06 -2.33
C ALA A 340 11.46 -4.01 -3.87
N SER A 341 12.58 -4.00 -4.58
CA SER A 341 12.65 -3.77 -6.04
C SER A 341 12.03 -2.42 -6.45
N GLN A 342 12.37 -1.38 -5.68
CA GLN A 342 11.78 -0.04 -5.80
C GLN A 342 12.85 1.07 -5.79
N LEU A 343 12.55 2.16 -6.49
CA LEU A 343 13.27 3.43 -6.42
C LEU A 343 12.25 4.52 -6.11
N LEU A 344 12.35 5.17 -4.97
CA LEU A 344 11.49 6.27 -4.58
C LEU A 344 12.14 7.59 -4.97
N ALA A 345 11.31 8.57 -5.29
CA ALA A 345 11.75 9.90 -5.64
C ALA A 345 10.78 10.95 -5.09
N HIS A 346 11.36 12.07 -4.67
CA HIS A 346 10.66 13.21 -4.10
C HIS A 346 10.93 14.45 -4.96
N SER A 347 9.89 15.24 -5.19
CA SER A 347 9.98 16.55 -5.83
C SER A 347 9.05 17.57 -5.17
N GLU A 348 9.28 18.85 -5.47
CA GLU A 348 8.48 19.97 -4.96
C GLU A 348 8.48 20.05 -3.44
N HIS A 349 9.66 19.97 -2.83
CA HIS A 349 9.85 19.91 -1.38
C HIS A 349 9.09 18.73 -0.75
N SER A 350 9.24 17.55 -1.35
CA SER A 350 8.54 16.32 -0.96
C SER A 350 7.01 16.38 -1.04
N ARG A 351 6.40 17.38 -1.68
CA ARG A 351 4.94 17.40 -1.89
C ARG A 351 4.48 16.31 -2.87
N HIS A 352 5.35 15.94 -3.80
CA HIS A 352 5.11 14.81 -4.70
C HIS A 352 6.13 13.70 -4.40
N ALA A 353 5.64 12.58 -3.87
CA ALA A 353 6.40 11.36 -3.73
C ALA A 353 5.93 10.35 -4.78
N TRP A 354 6.85 9.69 -5.45
CA TRP A 354 6.53 8.67 -6.44
C TRP A 354 7.60 7.59 -6.42
N LEU A 355 7.26 6.41 -6.92
CA LEU A 355 8.19 5.28 -6.99
C LEU A 355 8.21 4.66 -8.37
N LEU A 356 9.36 4.14 -8.76
CA LEU A 356 9.56 3.24 -9.88
C LEU A 356 9.70 1.81 -9.36
N THR A 357 9.14 0.85 -10.09
CA THR A 357 9.25 -0.56 -9.68
C THR A 357 9.25 -1.54 -10.86
N ALA A 358 9.76 -2.74 -10.61
CA ALA A 358 9.64 -3.91 -11.48
C ALA A 358 9.66 -5.20 -10.65
N GLY A 359 9.13 -6.28 -11.23
CA GLY A 359 9.24 -7.63 -10.65
C GLY A 359 8.26 -7.99 -9.54
N GLN A 360 7.44 -7.06 -9.08
CA GLN A 360 6.42 -7.36 -8.08
C GLN A 360 5.12 -7.81 -8.74
N VAL A 361 4.56 -8.93 -8.26
CA VAL A 361 3.26 -9.46 -8.69
C VAL A 361 2.61 -10.24 -7.55
N GLU A 362 1.32 -10.00 -7.30
CA GLU A 362 0.55 -10.77 -6.33
C GLU A 362 0.09 -12.09 -6.94
N LEU A 363 0.52 -13.20 -6.36
CA LEU A 363 0.31 -14.55 -6.87
C LEU A 363 -1.13 -15.04 -6.68
N ASN A 364 -1.86 -14.47 -5.72
CA ASN A 364 -3.28 -14.74 -5.54
C ASN A 364 -4.17 -14.13 -6.63
N ASN A 365 -3.61 -13.30 -7.53
CA ASN A 365 -4.28 -12.72 -8.69
C ASN A 365 -5.61 -12.01 -8.35
N TYR A 366 -5.56 -11.09 -7.39
CA TYR A 366 -6.72 -10.25 -7.06
C TYR A 366 -7.10 -9.33 -8.22
N VAL A 367 -8.32 -8.78 -8.15
CA VAL A 367 -8.79 -7.83 -9.16
C VAL A 367 -7.79 -6.69 -9.36
N ASN A 368 -7.52 -6.36 -10.63
CA ASN A 368 -6.59 -5.31 -11.03
C ASN A 368 -5.16 -5.49 -10.46
N THR A 369 -4.69 -6.73 -10.29
CA THR A 369 -3.32 -7.02 -9.81
C THR A 369 -2.25 -6.30 -10.65
N GLU A 370 -2.37 -6.30 -11.97
CA GLU A 370 -1.44 -5.59 -12.85
C GLU A 370 -1.39 -4.10 -12.54
N ALA A 371 -2.55 -3.46 -12.44
CA ALA A 371 -2.62 -2.03 -12.15
C ALA A 371 -2.03 -1.67 -10.78
N LYS A 372 -2.06 -2.59 -9.81
CA LYS A 372 -1.59 -2.39 -8.43
C LYS A 372 -0.11 -2.69 -8.22
N TYR A 373 0.48 -3.56 -9.04
CA TYR A 373 1.86 -4.03 -8.84
C TYR A 373 2.79 -3.86 -10.05
N THR A 374 2.29 -3.84 -11.29
CA THR A 374 3.13 -4.09 -12.46
C THR A 374 3.42 -2.87 -13.33
N LYS A 375 2.80 -1.71 -13.04
CA LYS A 375 3.13 -0.43 -13.67
C LYS A 375 4.58 -0.01 -13.43
N PHE A 376 5.09 0.87 -14.28
CA PHE A 376 6.45 1.39 -14.13
C PHE A 376 6.57 2.40 -12.99
N ALA A 377 5.53 3.18 -12.74
CA ALA A 377 5.53 4.23 -11.73
C ALA A 377 4.19 4.35 -10.99
N TYR A 378 4.26 4.77 -9.71
CA TYR A 378 3.11 5.09 -8.86
C TYR A 378 3.35 6.44 -8.17
N SER A 379 2.31 7.26 -8.05
CA SER A 379 2.42 8.63 -7.51
C SER A 379 1.50 8.83 -6.31
N SER A 380 2.01 9.46 -5.24
CA SER A 380 1.20 9.87 -4.08
C SER A 380 0.10 10.87 -4.44
N HIS A 381 0.28 11.61 -5.53
CA HIS A 381 -0.61 12.69 -5.96
C HIS A 381 -1.54 12.27 -7.11
N PHE A 382 -1.00 11.63 -8.15
CA PHE A 382 -1.77 11.20 -9.32
C PHE A 382 -2.36 9.79 -9.18
N GLY A 383 -1.85 9.00 -8.21
CA GLY A 383 -2.23 7.62 -8.02
C GLY A 383 -1.95 6.76 -9.25
N PHE A 384 -2.90 5.88 -9.58
CA PHE A 384 -2.92 5.07 -10.79
C PHE A 384 -4.35 4.85 -11.26
N THR A 385 -4.54 4.45 -12.52
CA THR A 385 -5.84 3.97 -13.01
C THR A 385 -5.95 2.45 -13.03
N ILE A 386 -7.16 1.92 -12.86
CA ILE A 386 -7.51 0.51 -12.95
C ILE A 386 -8.20 0.20 -14.27
N GLU A 387 -8.14 -1.06 -14.69
CA GLU A 387 -8.86 -1.50 -15.88
C GLU A 387 -10.37 -1.46 -15.64
N ARG A 388 -11.12 -1.02 -16.66
CA ARG A 388 -12.59 -0.94 -16.63
C ARG A 388 -13.25 -1.83 -17.68
N GLY A 389 -12.47 -2.56 -18.45
CA GLY A 389 -12.93 -3.40 -19.54
C GLY A 389 -11.75 -3.97 -20.32
N ARG A 390 -11.99 -5.07 -21.04
CA ARG A 390 -10.91 -5.80 -21.74
C ARG A 390 -10.57 -5.24 -23.11
N TYR A 391 -11.43 -4.39 -23.68
CA TYR A 391 -11.34 -3.95 -25.07
C TYR A 391 -11.23 -2.43 -25.16
N GLY A 392 -10.27 -1.97 -25.97
CA GLY A 392 -10.04 -0.56 -26.28
C GLY A 392 -9.14 0.14 -25.26
N ILE A 393 -8.30 1.06 -25.76
CA ILE A 393 -7.26 1.71 -24.95
C ILE A 393 -7.80 2.50 -23.77
N LYS A 394 -9.01 3.08 -23.92
CA LYS A 394 -9.67 3.84 -22.85
C LYS A 394 -9.94 3.01 -21.60
N HIS A 395 -10.03 1.69 -21.71
CA HIS A 395 -10.34 0.78 -20.60
C HIS A 395 -9.10 0.07 -20.02
N ALA A 396 -7.93 0.18 -20.67
CA ALA A 396 -6.76 -0.66 -20.41
C ALA A 396 -5.76 -0.09 -19.40
N ALA A 397 -6.12 0.95 -18.65
CA ALA A 397 -5.29 1.54 -17.59
C ALA A 397 -3.86 1.91 -18.02
N CYS A 398 -3.71 2.62 -19.14
CA CYS A 398 -2.41 2.89 -19.78
C CYS A 398 -1.49 3.86 -19.03
N ASP A 399 -1.93 4.47 -17.94
CA ASP A 399 -1.07 5.37 -17.14
C ASP A 399 0.13 4.60 -16.58
N SER A 400 1.27 5.26 -16.63
CA SER A 400 2.56 4.76 -16.18
C SER A 400 2.94 3.38 -16.72
N MET A 401 2.47 3.04 -17.93
CA MET A 401 2.67 1.73 -18.50
C MET A 401 2.87 1.75 -20.02
N LEU A 402 3.73 0.85 -20.53
CA LEU A 402 3.81 0.50 -21.94
C LEU A 402 2.88 -0.66 -22.22
N LEU A 403 1.87 -0.42 -23.06
CA LEU A 403 0.94 -1.42 -23.54
C LEU A 403 1.18 -1.67 -25.03
N LEU A 404 1.02 -2.93 -25.44
CA LEU A 404 1.14 -3.37 -26.82
C LEU A 404 -0.15 -4.08 -27.26
N CYS A 405 -0.54 -3.93 -28.52
CA CYS A 405 -1.63 -4.68 -29.13
C CYS A 405 -1.28 -5.15 -30.54
N GLU A 406 -1.94 -6.21 -31.00
CA GLU A 406 -1.77 -6.76 -32.37
C GLU A 406 -2.68 -6.02 -33.37
N ASN A 407 -2.98 -4.73 -33.10
CA ASN A 407 -4.07 -3.98 -33.74
C ASN A 407 -5.46 -4.66 -33.59
N ASP A 408 -5.61 -5.50 -32.58
CA ASP A 408 -6.83 -6.27 -32.25
C ASP A 408 -7.73 -5.58 -31.22
N GLY A 409 -7.28 -4.44 -30.67
CA GLY A 409 -7.97 -3.70 -29.61
C GLY A 409 -7.78 -4.30 -28.21
N TYR A 410 -6.97 -5.35 -28.05
CA TYR A 410 -6.61 -5.95 -26.77
C TYR A 410 -5.19 -5.58 -26.38
N TYR A 411 -5.08 -4.76 -25.35
CA TYR A 411 -3.80 -4.23 -24.89
C TYR A 411 -3.19 -5.15 -23.83
N ARG A 412 -1.89 -5.37 -23.93
CA ARG A 412 -1.12 -6.23 -23.01
C ARG A 412 0.09 -5.44 -22.50
N GLY A 413 0.25 -5.44 -21.19
CA GLY A 413 1.41 -4.86 -20.52
C GLY A 413 2.26 -5.92 -19.83
N ARG A 414 3.29 -5.45 -19.13
CA ARG A 414 4.08 -6.23 -18.18
C ARG A 414 3.19 -6.78 -17.08
N ARG A 415 3.25 -8.09 -16.91
CA ARG A 415 2.64 -8.80 -15.79
C ARG A 415 3.69 -9.44 -14.90
N ALA A 416 4.55 -10.27 -15.46
CA ALA A 416 5.72 -10.84 -14.80
C ALA A 416 7.01 -10.31 -15.43
N CYS A 417 8.13 -10.47 -14.73
CA CYS A 417 9.46 -10.20 -15.23
C CYS A 417 10.30 -11.48 -15.17
N ASP A 418 11.06 -11.75 -16.22
CA ASP A 418 12.03 -12.84 -16.30
C ASP A 418 13.32 -12.47 -15.53
N GLU A 419 13.63 -11.18 -15.49
CA GLU A 419 14.83 -10.62 -14.85
C GLU A 419 14.52 -9.23 -14.30
N VAL A 420 15.05 -8.91 -13.12
CA VAL A 420 14.99 -7.56 -12.54
C VAL A 420 16.31 -7.23 -11.88
N VAL A 421 16.81 -6.02 -12.15
CA VAL A 421 17.94 -5.44 -11.42
C VAL A 421 17.52 -4.11 -10.86
N THR A 422 17.62 -3.95 -9.54
CA THR A 422 17.39 -2.69 -8.84
C THR A 422 18.74 -2.14 -8.39
N ALA A 423 19.26 -1.18 -9.15
CA ALA A 423 20.47 -0.46 -8.82
C ALA A 423 20.12 0.81 -8.00
N PRO A 424 21.11 1.48 -7.39
CA PRO A 424 20.89 2.72 -6.65
C PRO A 424 20.20 3.84 -7.44
N ASP A 425 20.25 3.76 -8.77
CA ASP A 425 19.97 4.90 -9.63
C ASP A 425 19.19 4.56 -10.91
N HIS A 426 18.79 3.28 -11.07
CA HIS A 426 17.90 2.80 -12.12
C HIS A 426 17.33 1.41 -11.80
N ILE A 427 16.20 1.07 -12.43
CA ILE A 427 15.67 -0.29 -12.46
C ILE A 427 15.73 -0.82 -13.89
N PHE A 428 16.30 -2.00 -14.06
CA PHE A 428 16.19 -2.79 -15.27
C PHE A 428 15.19 -3.93 -15.07
N SER A 429 14.41 -4.23 -16.10
CA SER A 429 13.57 -5.43 -16.11
C SER A 429 13.43 -6.02 -17.50
N ARG A 430 13.37 -7.36 -17.57
CA ARG A 430 13.05 -8.12 -18.77
C ARG A 430 11.69 -8.77 -18.61
N TRP A 431 10.83 -8.63 -19.60
CA TRP A 431 9.47 -9.15 -19.55
C TRP A 431 8.92 -9.44 -20.94
N SER A 432 7.90 -10.27 -20.98
CA SER A 432 7.38 -10.82 -22.24
C SER A 432 5.85 -10.80 -22.23
N PRO A 433 5.19 -9.89 -22.98
CA PRO A 433 3.73 -9.88 -23.08
C PRO A 433 3.17 -10.99 -23.99
N TRP A 434 4.03 -11.56 -24.85
CA TRP A 434 3.81 -12.79 -25.60
C TRP A 434 5.08 -13.65 -25.53
N ARG A 435 4.97 -14.93 -25.92
CA ARG A 435 6.09 -15.87 -25.95
C ARG A 435 7.23 -15.50 -26.91
N ASP A 436 6.92 -14.70 -27.93
CA ASP A 436 7.77 -14.28 -29.05
C ASP A 436 7.99 -12.76 -29.07
N VAL A 437 7.68 -12.09 -27.96
CA VAL A 437 7.93 -10.66 -27.77
C VAL A 437 8.68 -10.49 -26.46
N GLN A 438 9.95 -10.10 -26.53
CA GLN A 438 10.78 -9.84 -25.36
C GLN A 438 11.10 -8.35 -25.26
N ILE A 439 10.94 -7.80 -24.05
CA ILE A 439 11.13 -6.38 -23.78
C ILE A 439 12.10 -6.21 -22.63
N ALA A 440 13.17 -5.48 -22.89
CA ALA A 440 14.09 -4.98 -21.87
C ALA A 440 13.74 -3.52 -21.57
N THR A 441 13.41 -3.20 -20.32
CA THR A 441 13.00 -1.87 -19.87
C THR A 441 13.98 -1.33 -18.84
N TRP A 442 14.45 -0.09 -19.02
CA TRP A 442 15.16 0.70 -18.02
C TRP A 442 14.27 1.83 -17.52
N LEU A 443 14.19 2.00 -16.21
CA LEU A 443 13.49 3.08 -15.52
C LEU A 443 14.53 3.91 -14.75
N ILE A 444 14.63 5.20 -15.07
CA ILE A 444 15.72 6.06 -14.57
C ILE A 444 15.12 7.35 -13.98
N PRO A 445 15.21 7.60 -12.67
CA PRO A 445 14.74 8.84 -12.06
C PRO A 445 15.70 10.01 -12.34
N TYR A 446 15.15 11.20 -12.57
CA TYR A 446 15.89 12.45 -12.76
C TYR A 446 15.04 13.68 -12.37
N GLY A 447 15.23 14.20 -11.15
CA GLY A 447 14.44 15.34 -10.66
C GLY A 447 12.94 15.02 -10.66
N ALA A 448 12.12 15.86 -11.28
CA ALA A 448 10.68 15.62 -11.47
C ALA A 448 10.36 14.66 -12.65
N TRP A 449 11.39 14.25 -13.41
CA TRP A 449 11.27 13.34 -14.54
C TRP A 449 11.66 11.91 -14.15
N HIS A 450 11.10 10.94 -14.86
CA HIS A 450 11.71 9.63 -15.03
C HIS A 450 11.75 9.27 -16.51
N LEU A 451 12.88 8.71 -16.93
CA LEU A 451 13.05 8.20 -18.27
C LEU A 451 12.70 6.72 -18.31
N ARG A 452 12.14 6.31 -19.45
CA ARG A 452 11.82 4.91 -19.75
C ARG A 452 12.43 4.58 -21.10
N VAL A 453 13.27 3.56 -21.11
CA VAL A 453 13.88 3.05 -22.35
C VAL A 453 13.45 1.61 -22.52
N HIS A 454 12.97 1.26 -23.71
CA HIS A 454 12.49 -0.07 -24.05
C HIS A 454 13.25 -0.58 -25.27
N HIS A 455 13.92 -1.73 -25.13
CA HIS A 455 14.40 -2.51 -26.25
C HIS A 455 13.42 -3.67 -26.49
N ILE A 456 12.71 -3.62 -27.61
CA ILE A 456 11.67 -4.58 -27.97
C ILE A 456 12.21 -5.46 -29.08
N ARG A 457 12.14 -6.78 -28.87
CA ARG A 457 12.37 -7.81 -29.87
C ARG A 457 11.06 -8.52 -30.12
N SER A 458 10.57 -8.44 -31.35
CA SER A 458 9.23 -8.93 -31.70
C SER A 458 9.25 -9.66 -33.03
N ASP A 459 8.67 -10.85 -33.10
CA ASP A 459 8.47 -11.59 -34.36
C ASP A 459 7.20 -11.14 -35.12
N ARG A 460 6.57 -10.06 -34.65
CA ARG A 460 5.26 -9.56 -35.10
C ARG A 460 5.22 -8.03 -35.16
N ASP A 461 4.37 -7.50 -36.04
CA ASP A 461 4.03 -6.09 -36.04
C ASP A 461 3.04 -5.80 -34.89
N LEU A 462 3.35 -4.77 -34.12
CA LEU A 462 2.59 -4.35 -32.95
C LEU A 462 2.26 -2.86 -33.01
N HIS A 463 1.31 -2.46 -32.20
CA HIS A 463 1.05 -1.06 -31.90
C HIS A 463 1.28 -0.81 -30.42
N SER A 464 1.99 0.27 -30.10
CA SER A 464 2.39 0.65 -28.75
C SER A 464 1.61 1.86 -28.26
N VAL A 465 1.25 1.84 -26.98
CA VAL A 465 0.74 2.98 -26.22
C VAL A 465 1.50 3.07 -24.91
N GLU A 466 2.13 4.20 -24.65
CA GLU A 466 2.85 4.46 -23.41
C GLU A 466 2.26 5.68 -22.71
N GLY A 467 1.77 5.53 -21.47
CA GLY A 467 1.15 6.63 -20.72
C GLY A 467 2.04 7.25 -19.64
N GLY A 468 1.86 8.56 -19.45
CA GLY A 468 2.34 9.31 -18.29
C GLY A 468 1.48 9.09 -17.04
N PHE A 469 1.46 10.06 -16.13
CA PHE A 469 0.55 10.02 -14.97
C PHE A 469 -0.86 10.43 -15.38
N ALA A 470 -1.87 9.89 -14.68
CA ALA A 470 -3.27 10.21 -14.92
C ALA A 470 -3.68 11.48 -14.16
N THR A 471 -4.24 12.46 -14.87
CA THR A 471 -4.79 13.69 -14.27
C THR A 471 -6.32 13.69 -14.31
N LEU A 472 -6.96 14.49 -13.47
CA LEU A 472 -8.41 14.70 -13.53
C LEU A 472 -8.80 15.32 -14.89
N TRP A 473 -9.80 14.73 -15.57
CA TRP A 473 -10.35 15.28 -16.80
C TRP A 473 -11.59 16.14 -16.53
N GLN A 474 -11.47 17.45 -16.75
CA GLN A 474 -12.54 18.42 -16.68
C GLN A 474 -12.56 19.21 -18.00
N PRO A 475 -13.49 18.93 -18.94
CA PRO A 475 -13.47 19.53 -20.28
C PRO A 475 -13.36 21.07 -20.30
N GLN A 476 -13.83 21.74 -19.25
CA GLN A 476 -13.86 23.19 -19.14
C GLN A 476 -12.53 23.80 -18.67
N THR A 477 -11.70 23.05 -17.94
CA THR A 477 -10.50 23.56 -17.26
C THR A 477 -9.23 22.81 -17.66
N THR A 478 -9.33 21.54 -18.06
CA THR A 478 -8.19 20.75 -18.51
C THR A 478 -7.70 21.24 -19.87
N ARG A 479 -6.42 21.57 -19.96
CA ARG A 479 -5.77 21.96 -21.21
C ARG A 479 -4.87 20.84 -21.69
N VAL A 480 -4.98 20.50 -22.96
CA VAL A 480 -4.11 19.53 -23.62
C VAL A 480 -3.23 20.29 -24.61
N ASN A 481 -1.92 20.22 -24.40
CA ASN A 481 -0.93 20.73 -25.33
C ASN A 481 -0.17 19.54 -25.93
N ALA A 482 -0.65 19.08 -27.08
CA ALA A 482 -0.08 18.00 -27.85
C ALA A 482 0.68 18.55 -29.06
N SER A 483 1.91 18.07 -29.25
CA SER A 483 2.71 18.27 -30.44
C SER A 483 3.15 16.91 -31.00
N ALA A 484 3.90 16.89 -32.10
CA ALA A 484 4.30 15.64 -32.75
C ALA A 484 5.01 14.62 -31.82
N HIS A 485 5.70 15.08 -30.78
CA HIS A 485 6.53 14.23 -29.92
C HIS A 485 6.37 14.53 -28.42
N ARG A 486 5.38 15.33 -28.02
CA ARG A 486 5.14 15.72 -26.63
C ARG A 486 3.66 15.87 -26.38
N CYS A 487 3.16 15.28 -25.31
CA CYS A 487 1.82 15.53 -24.79
C CYS A 487 1.94 16.04 -23.36
N ALA A 488 1.41 17.24 -23.10
CA ALA A 488 1.25 17.79 -21.77
C ALA A 488 -0.23 18.01 -21.48
N ILE A 489 -0.66 17.58 -20.31
CA ILE A 489 -2.00 17.83 -19.79
C ILE A 489 -1.87 18.69 -18.53
N GLU A 490 -2.58 19.81 -18.52
CA GLU A 490 -2.74 20.70 -17.38
C GLU A 490 -4.13 20.53 -16.81
N ALA A 491 -4.24 20.07 -15.57
CA ALA A 491 -5.50 19.93 -14.86
C ALA A 491 -5.48 20.70 -13.54
N THR A 492 -6.65 20.81 -12.90
CA THR A 492 -6.78 21.34 -11.54
C THR A 492 -6.03 20.48 -10.51
N SER A 493 -5.83 19.20 -10.83
CA SER A 493 -5.00 18.26 -10.06
C SER A 493 -3.51 18.37 -10.37
N GLY A 494 -3.03 19.41 -11.07
CA GLY A 494 -1.64 19.51 -11.53
C GLY A 494 -1.44 19.04 -12.97
N ALA A 495 -0.19 18.92 -13.40
CA ALA A 495 0.16 18.60 -14.77
C ALA A 495 0.92 17.28 -14.92
N SER A 496 0.66 16.56 -16.02
CA SER A 496 1.46 15.42 -16.44
C SER A 496 1.95 15.59 -17.87
N VAL A 497 3.19 15.20 -18.13
CA VAL A 497 3.86 15.36 -19.42
C VAL A 497 4.52 14.04 -19.82
N ILE A 498 4.43 13.70 -21.10
CA ILE A 498 5.26 12.67 -21.73
C ILE A 498 5.91 13.23 -23.00
N VAL A 499 7.18 12.88 -23.21
CA VAL A 499 8.01 13.31 -24.35
C VAL A 499 8.64 12.10 -25.01
N ASP A 500 8.57 12.00 -26.34
CA ASP A 500 9.32 11.02 -27.13
C ASP A 500 10.76 11.52 -27.30
N LEU A 501 11.70 10.78 -26.73
CA LEU A 501 13.14 11.07 -26.79
C LEU A 501 13.82 10.30 -27.93
N ALA A 502 13.12 9.39 -28.62
CA ALA A 502 13.73 8.64 -29.71
C ALA A 502 14.16 9.60 -30.84
N PRO A 503 15.38 9.49 -31.40
CA PRO A 503 15.84 10.40 -32.45
C PRO A 503 14.91 10.46 -33.68
N ALA A 504 14.31 9.33 -34.03
CA ALA A 504 13.38 9.21 -35.16
C ALA A 504 11.97 9.77 -34.87
N ARG A 505 11.61 9.96 -33.59
CA ARG A 505 10.32 10.50 -33.12
C ARG A 505 9.11 9.95 -33.88
N THR A 506 9.02 8.63 -33.98
CA THR A 506 8.02 7.93 -34.79
C THR A 506 6.66 7.79 -34.09
N ARG A 507 6.57 8.16 -32.81
CA ARG A 507 5.34 8.04 -32.02
C ARG A 507 4.58 9.37 -31.97
N GLN A 508 3.27 9.30 -32.18
CA GLN A 508 2.35 10.41 -32.03
C GLN A 508 2.01 10.62 -30.56
N ALA A 509 1.95 11.88 -30.12
CA ALA A 509 1.65 12.23 -28.74
C ALA A 509 0.22 12.78 -28.60
N GLU A 510 -0.65 12.07 -27.89
CA GLU A 510 -2.07 12.42 -27.72
C GLU A 510 -2.60 11.96 -26.36
N PRO A 511 -3.67 12.59 -25.83
CA PRO A 511 -4.27 12.15 -24.58
C PRO A 511 -5.19 10.93 -24.77
N VAL A 512 -5.22 10.03 -23.79
CA VAL A 512 -6.29 9.04 -23.62
C VAL A 512 -7.20 9.50 -22.49
N ILE A 513 -8.52 9.59 -22.78
CA ILE A 513 -9.54 9.86 -21.77
C ILE A 513 -10.21 8.55 -21.35
N THR A 514 -10.06 8.17 -20.08
CA THR A 514 -10.63 6.95 -19.51
C THR A 514 -12.12 7.12 -19.18
N PRO A 515 -12.90 6.04 -18.99
CA PRO A 515 -14.23 6.17 -18.41
C PRO A 515 -14.15 6.58 -16.92
N PRO A 516 -15.26 7.05 -16.32
CA PRO A 516 -15.33 7.30 -14.89
C PRO A 516 -14.97 6.07 -14.05
N ASN A 517 -14.57 6.31 -12.80
CA ASN A 517 -14.15 5.33 -11.80
C ASN A 517 -12.92 4.50 -12.21
N SER A 518 -12.13 5.00 -13.17
CA SER A 518 -10.85 4.39 -13.54
C SER A 518 -9.74 4.81 -12.59
N SER A 519 -9.73 6.05 -12.07
CA SER A 519 -8.70 6.49 -11.14
C SER A 519 -9.00 6.01 -9.72
N VAL A 520 -7.95 5.71 -8.94
CA VAL A 520 -8.07 5.50 -7.49
C VAL A 520 -8.15 6.83 -6.72
N MET A 521 -7.82 7.95 -7.36
CA MET A 521 -7.77 9.29 -6.73
C MET A 521 -9.09 10.07 -6.82
N PHE A 522 -9.90 9.80 -7.86
CA PHE A 522 -11.12 10.54 -8.16
C PHE A 522 -12.08 9.68 -9.01
N ALA A 523 -13.37 10.00 -9.00
CA ALA A 523 -14.42 9.20 -9.65
C ALA A 523 -14.66 9.60 -11.11
N GLU A 524 -14.30 10.81 -11.50
CA GLU A 524 -14.44 11.34 -12.85
C GLU A 524 -13.51 10.63 -13.85
N CYS A 525 -13.65 10.97 -15.13
CA CYS A 525 -12.72 10.51 -16.15
C CYS A 525 -11.30 11.00 -15.84
N ALA A 526 -10.30 10.20 -16.19
CA ALA A 526 -8.91 10.61 -16.17
C ALA A 526 -8.44 10.97 -17.58
N ALA A 527 -7.53 11.93 -17.68
CA ALA A 527 -6.77 12.23 -18.89
C ALA A 527 -5.33 11.76 -18.69
N ILE A 528 -4.82 10.97 -19.62
CA ILE A 528 -3.47 10.38 -19.56
C ILE A 528 -2.71 10.86 -20.79
N PRO A 529 -1.56 11.53 -20.66
CA PRO A 529 -0.78 11.93 -21.82
C PRO A 529 -0.07 10.68 -22.34
N CYS A 530 -0.21 10.37 -23.63
CA CYS A 530 0.30 9.14 -24.22
C CYS A 530 1.23 9.39 -25.41
N LEU A 531 2.13 8.43 -25.65
CA LEU A 531 2.83 8.23 -26.91
C LEU A 531 2.32 6.95 -27.58
N THR A 532 2.02 7.03 -28.87
CA THR A 532 1.36 5.99 -29.66
C THR A 532 2.09 5.76 -30.96
N GLY A 533 2.38 4.51 -31.33
CA GLY A 533 3.07 4.25 -32.60
C GLY A 533 3.27 2.77 -32.93
N ALA A 534 3.54 2.50 -34.21
CA ALA A 534 3.85 1.17 -34.69
C ALA A 534 5.21 0.68 -34.18
N VAL A 535 5.29 -0.61 -33.89
CA VAL A 535 6.50 -1.36 -33.57
C VAL A 535 6.58 -2.48 -34.59
N ALA A 536 7.47 -2.34 -35.57
CA ALA A 536 7.63 -3.34 -36.62
C ALA A 536 8.27 -4.62 -36.05
N ALA A 537 8.02 -5.75 -36.71
CA ALA A 537 8.76 -6.98 -36.44
C ALA A 537 10.29 -6.74 -36.56
N GLY A 538 11.07 -7.37 -35.69
CA GLY A 538 12.50 -7.17 -35.52
C GLY A 538 12.85 -6.51 -34.18
N GLU A 539 13.88 -5.65 -34.21
CA GLU A 539 14.33 -4.89 -33.03
C GLU A 539 13.86 -3.44 -33.11
N SER A 540 13.35 -2.91 -31.99
CA SER A 540 12.89 -1.53 -31.87
C SER A 540 13.32 -0.94 -30.53
N TRP A 541 13.65 0.37 -30.54
CA TRP A 541 13.96 1.13 -29.34
C TRP A 541 12.95 2.24 -29.13
N LEU A 542 12.29 2.26 -27.98
CA LEU A 542 11.41 3.34 -27.55
C LEU A 542 12.05 4.07 -26.37
N CYS A 543 12.11 5.40 -26.41
CA CYS A 543 12.71 6.20 -25.34
C CYS A 543 11.73 7.33 -24.96
N SER A 544 11.30 7.40 -23.72
CA SER A 544 10.39 8.45 -23.24
C SER A 544 10.93 9.12 -21.97
N ALA A 545 10.54 10.38 -21.77
CA ALA A 545 10.60 11.05 -20.48
C ALA A 545 9.18 11.39 -20.03
N VAL A 546 8.89 11.11 -18.76
CA VAL A 546 7.59 11.37 -18.14
C VAL A 546 7.80 12.20 -16.88
N ALA A 547 6.92 13.17 -16.63
CA ALA A 547 6.91 13.94 -15.40
C ALA A 547 5.48 14.19 -14.90
N GLY A 548 5.39 14.48 -13.60
CA GLY A 548 4.18 14.97 -12.96
C GLY A 548 4.52 16.06 -11.95
N VAL A 549 3.81 17.18 -12.00
CA VAL A 549 3.95 18.30 -11.06
C VAL A 549 2.59 18.69 -10.51
N ILE A 550 2.53 19.03 -9.23
CA ILE A 550 1.29 19.43 -8.56
C ILE A 550 0.85 20.83 -9.02
N GLY A 551 1.81 21.67 -9.42
CA GLY A 551 1.58 23.00 -10.01
C GLY A 551 1.38 23.00 -11.54
N THR A 552 1.77 24.11 -12.17
CA THR A 552 1.72 24.27 -13.64
C THR A 552 2.93 23.58 -14.31
N PRO A 553 2.83 23.15 -15.58
CA PRO A 553 3.96 22.55 -16.30
C PRO A 553 5.12 23.53 -16.51
N ASP A 554 4.89 24.84 -16.42
CA ASP A 554 5.95 25.85 -16.50
C ASP A 554 6.97 25.72 -15.35
N ALA A 555 6.62 25.00 -14.28
CA ALA A 555 7.52 24.65 -13.20
C ALA A 555 8.47 23.48 -13.55
N LEU A 556 8.23 22.76 -14.65
CA LEU A 556 9.11 21.68 -15.11
C LEU A 556 10.34 22.24 -15.80
N THR A 557 11.51 21.76 -15.38
CA THR A 557 12.73 21.90 -16.16
C THR A 557 12.62 21.10 -17.45
N ASP A 558 13.46 21.44 -18.43
CA ASP A 558 13.56 20.67 -19.67
C ASP A 558 13.81 19.19 -19.38
N ALA A 559 13.19 18.32 -20.19
CA ALA A 559 13.41 16.89 -20.08
C ALA A 559 14.89 16.56 -20.39
N PRO A 560 15.51 15.65 -19.62
CA PRO A 560 16.82 15.11 -19.99
C PRO A 560 16.72 14.34 -21.31
N ASP A 561 17.80 14.32 -22.08
CA ASP A 561 17.95 13.53 -23.30
C ASP A 561 18.55 12.16 -22.99
N ILE A 562 18.27 11.16 -23.82
CA ILE A 562 18.87 9.82 -23.70
C ILE A 562 19.27 9.27 -25.06
N ALA A 563 20.54 8.86 -25.15
CA ALA A 563 21.09 8.20 -26.33
C ALA A 563 21.33 6.72 -26.03
N VAL A 564 20.90 5.86 -26.96
CA VAL A 564 21.27 4.44 -26.97
C VAL A 564 22.61 4.30 -27.66
N GLU A 565 23.64 3.90 -26.93
CA GLU A 565 24.98 3.61 -27.45
C GLU A 565 25.20 2.10 -27.56
N ALA A 566 26.34 1.67 -28.11
CA ALA A 566 26.63 0.26 -28.34
C ALA A 566 26.76 -0.55 -27.02
N ASP A 567 27.19 0.10 -25.94
CA ASP A 567 27.50 -0.55 -24.65
C ASP A 567 26.72 0.03 -23.46
N ALA A 568 26.01 1.15 -23.64
CA ALA A 568 25.34 1.85 -22.55
C ALA A 568 24.15 2.70 -23.03
N LEU A 569 23.28 3.06 -22.09
CA LEU A 569 22.40 4.23 -22.24
C LEU A 569 23.13 5.45 -21.69
N ARG A 570 23.18 6.54 -22.47
CA ARG A 570 23.78 7.80 -22.03
C ARG A 570 22.70 8.85 -21.83
N LEU A 571 22.42 9.18 -20.58
CA LEU A 571 21.58 10.32 -20.20
C LEU A 571 22.41 11.60 -20.27
N ARG A 572 21.82 12.66 -20.86
CA ARG A 572 22.35 14.02 -20.85
C ARG A 572 21.33 14.96 -20.21
N ALA A 573 21.70 15.49 -19.06
CA ALA A 573 20.92 16.46 -18.32
C ALA A 573 20.90 17.83 -19.04
N PRO A 574 19.87 18.67 -18.80
CA PRO A 574 19.81 20.03 -19.32
C PRO A 574 20.99 20.91 -18.88
N ASP A 575 21.57 20.64 -17.72
CA ASP A 575 22.75 21.34 -17.20
C ASP A 575 24.08 20.85 -17.83
N GLY A 576 24.01 19.90 -18.77
CA GLY A 576 25.17 19.31 -19.45
C GLY A 576 25.79 18.10 -18.74
N THR A 577 25.34 17.75 -17.53
CA THR A 577 25.80 16.56 -16.81
C THR A 577 25.45 15.29 -17.59
N THR A 578 26.34 14.30 -17.58
CA THR A 578 26.10 13.03 -18.27
C THR A 578 26.17 11.86 -17.30
N ARG A 579 25.32 10.86 -17.52
CA ARG A 579 25.30 9.61 -16.75
C ARG A 579 25.19 8.43 -17.71
N ARG A 580 25.87 7.33 -17.40
CA ARG A 580 25.89 6.10 -18.19
C ARG A 580 25.22 4.99 -17.41
N PHE A 581 24.34 4.24 -18.08
CA PHE A 581 23.65 3.08 -17.51
C PHE A 581 23.98 1.84 -18.35
N PRO A 582 24.26 0.69 -17.71
CA PRO A 582 24.67 -0.50 -18.43
C PRO A 582 23.53 -1.07 -19.28
N LEU A 583 23.88 -1.63 -20.43
CA LEU A 583 23.01 -2.55 -21.15
C LEU A 583 23.12 -3.94 -20.52
N TYR A 584 22.00 -4.48 -20.05
CA TYR A 584 21.92 -5.84 -19.54
C TYR A 584 21.78 -6.80 -20.73
N ASN A 585 22.89 -7.47 -21.07
CA ASN A 585 22.99 -8.34 -22.24
C ASN A 585 21.97 -9.50 -22.20
N ASN A 586 21.49 -9.88 -23.38
CA ASN A 586 20.72 -11.12 -23.56
C ASN A 586 21.68 -12.32 -23.45
N LYS A 587 21.83 -12.89 -22.25
CA LYS A 587 22.29 -14.28 -22.13
C LYS A 587 21.11 -15.21 -22.08
#